data_AF-R9JED2-F1
#
_entry.id   AF-R9JED2-F1
#
_cell.length_a   1.000
_cell.length_b   1.000
_cell.length_c   1.000
_cell.angle_alpha   90.00
_cell.angle_beta   90.00
_cell.angle_gamma   90.00
#
_symmetry.space_group_name_H-M   'P 1'
#
loop_
_entity.id
_entity.type
_entity.pdbx_description
1 polymer ?
#
loop_
_entity_poly.entity_id
_entity_poly.type
_entity_poly.pdbx_seq_one_letter_code
_entity_poly.pdbx_strand_id
1 'polypeptide(L)'
;MNYKAITNLLMGENIYGDKKYGLREIIQNSIDACKTMEETAQTHENFIFQKYEPIIIIALNKEKQSVTILDNGSGMNVEILKKYFLNVGVSYYNSDAYNLQGREYSPIGHYGIGFLSCFMLSDKVEVRTKHIEENKITQTSHIKNGICSLKNQYYRS
;
A
#
# COMPACT_ATOMS: atom_id res chain seq x y z
N MET A 1 -12.36 10.50 14.03
CA MET A 1 -12.51 9.06 14.34
C MET A 1 -11.58 8.68 15.48
N ASN A 2 -12.07 7.99 16.51
CA ASN A 2 -11.23 7.53 17.63
C ASN A 2 -10.47 6.26 17.20
N TYR A 3 -9.30 6.46 16.58
CA TYR A 3 -8.45 5.38 16.10
C TYR A 3 -8.14 4.34 17.17
N LYS A 4 -8.05 4.75 18.45
CA LYS A 4 -7.78 3.85 19.58
C LYS A 4 -8.94 2.89 19.85
N ALA A 5 -10.17 3.35 19.71
CA ALA A 5 -11.37 2.51 19.88
C ALA A 5 -11.55 1.53 18.70
N ILE A 6 -11.28 1.97 17.47
CA ILE A 6 -11.37 1.13 16.27
C ILE A 6 -10.26 0.08 16.25
N THR A 7 -9.02 0.44 16.61
CA THR A 7 -7.94 -0.53 16.78
C THR A 7 -8.27 -1.53 17.88
N ASN A 8 -8.80 -1.10 19.02
CA ASN A 8 -9.16 -2.04 20.10
C ASN A 8 -10.37 -2.92 19.75
N LEU A 9 -11.24 -2.50 18.84
CA LEU A 9 -12.41 -3.27 18.40
C LEU A 9 -12.07 -4.30 17.31
N LEU A 10 -11.28 -3.89 16.30
CA LEU A 10 -10.85 -4.77 15.20
C LEU A 10 -9.61 -5.61 15.58
N MET A 11 -8.85 -5.17 16.57
CA MET A 11 -7.60 -5.76 17.05
C MET A 11 -7.67 -6.00 18.58
N GLY A 12 -8.86 -6.36 19.07
CA GLY A 12 -9.11 -6.65 20.49
C GLY A 12 -8.09 -7.60 21.10
N GLU A 13 -7.92 -7.54 22.42
CA GLU A 13 -6.79 -8.01 23.25
C GLU A 13 -6.20 -9.42 22.95
N ASN A 14 -6.85 -10.23 22.11
CA ASN A 14 -6.34 -11.50 21.58
C ASN A 14 -5.57 -11.40 20.24
N ILE A 15 -5.55 -10.24 19.54
CA ILE A 15 -4.75 -9.99 18.32
C ILE A 15 -3.59 -9.02 18.61
N TYR A 16 -3.07 -9.01 19.84
CA TYR A 16 -1.68 -8.60 20.08
C TYR A 16 -0.66 -9.57 19.47
N GLY A 17 -1.13 -10.71 18.95
CA GLY A 17 -0.30 -11.78 18.42
C GLY A 17 0.30 -11.44 17.07
N ASP A 18 1.45 -10.78 17.08
CA ASP A 18 2.56 -10.98 16.14
C ASP A 18 2.63 -10.01 14.94
N LYS A 19 3.62 -9.10 15.03
CA LYS A 19 4.06 -8.15 13.99
C LYS A 19 4.13 -8.79 12.59
N LYS A 20 4.35 -10.11 12.51
CA LYS A 20 4.31 -10.88 11.26
C LYS A 20 3.02 -10.68 10.45
N TYR A 21 1.85 -10.54 11.07
CA TYR A 21 0.59 -10.36 10.34
C TYR A 21 0.48 -8.97 9.75
N GLY A 22 0.96 -7.95 10.46
CA GLY A 22 1.03 -6.60 9.92
C GLY A 22 1.96 -6.52 8.71
N LEU A 23 3.13 -7.15 8.80
CA LEU A 23 4.07 -7.23 7.69
C LEU A 23 3.49 -8.00 6.49
N ARG A 24 2.82 -9.13 6.74
CA ARG A 24 2.14 -9.93 5.70
C ARG A 24 1.12 -9.10 4.93
N GLU A 25 0.31 -8.32 5.63
CA GLU A 25 -0.71 -7.46 5.01
C GLU A 25 -0.08 -6.39 4.10
N ILE A 26 0.99 -5.73 4.56
CA ILE A 26 1.65 -4.70 3.76
C ILE A 26 2.32 -5.31 2.53
N ILE A 27 2.97 -6.46 2.67
CA ILE A 27 3.56 -7.19 1.54
C ILE A 27 2.46 -7.61 0.56
N GLN A 28 1.32 -8.08 1.05
CA GLN A 28 0.18 -8.45 0.19
C GLN A 28 -0.32 -7.23 -0.60
N ASN A 29 -0.41 -6.06 0.03
CA ASN A 29 -0.78 -4.82 -0.67
C ASN A 29 0.22 -4.45 -1.77
N SER A 30 1.52 -4.60 -1.54
CA SER A 30 2.54 -4.41 -2.58
C SER A 30 2.43 -5.43 -3.71
N ILE A 31 2.12 -6.70 -3.40
CA ILE A 31 1.87 -7.75 -4.41
C ILE A 31 0.66 -7.39 -5.27
N ASP A 32 -0.46 -7.01 -4.65
CA ASP A 32 -1.68 -6.63 -5.35
C ASP A 32 -1.45 -5.40 -6.25
N ALA A 33 -0.66 -4.42 -5.78
CA ALA A 33 -0.28 -3.26 -6.58
C ALA A 33 0.60 -3.63 -7.78
N CYS A 34 1.58 -4.52 -7.59
CA CYS A 34 2.43 -5.04 -8.68
C CYS A 34 1.63 -5.86 -9.69
N LYS A 35 0.69 -6.70 -9.25
CA LYS A 35 -0.16 -7.50 -10.14
C LYS A 35 -1.15 -6.66 -10.93
N THR A 36 -1.74 -5.66 -10.29
CA THR A 36 -2.56 -4.64 -10.95
C THR A 36 -1.73 -3.87 -12.00
N MET A 37 -0.47 -3.55 -11.68
CA MET A 37 0.44 -2.91 -12.63
C MET A 37 0.83 -3.81 -13.80
N GLU A 38 1.08 -5.09 -13.54
CA GLU A 38 1.43 -6.08 -14.56
C GLU A 38 0.33 -6.20 -15.62
N GLU A 39 -0.92 -6.21 -15.20
CA GLU A 39 -2.06 -6.21 -16.11
C GLU A 39 -2.17 -4.87 -16.87
N THR A 40 -2.03 -3.74 -16.16
CA THR A 40 -2.04 -2.40 -16.78
C THR A 40 -0.95 -2.26 -17.84
N ALA A 41 0.23 -2.82 -17.58
CA ALA A 41 1.38 -2.75 -18.46
C ALA A 41 1.17 -3.48 -19.79
N GLN A 42 0.22 -4.42 -19.89
CA GLN A 42 -0.05 -5.13 -21.14
C GLN A 42 -0.57 -4.20 -22.24
N THR A 43 -1.25 -3.12 -21.86
CA THR A 43 -1.87 -2.18 -22.80
C THR A 43 -1.33 -0.75 -22.70
N HIS A 44 -0.47 -0.47 -21.72
CA HIS A 44 0.02 0.88 -21.46
C HIS A 44 1.25 1.23 -22.32
N GLU A 45 1.22 2.43 -22.93
CA GLU A 45 2.27 2.94 -23.83
C GLU A 45 3.70 2.90 -23.26
N ASN A 46 3.86 3.05 -21.94
CA ASN A 46 5.15 3.04 -21.25
C ASN A 46 5.87 1.68 -21.32
N PHE A 47 5.16 0.60 -21.69
CA PHE A 47 5.68 -0.77 -21.71
C PHE A 47 5.71 -1.39 -23.10
N ILE A 48 5.43 -0.63 -24.17
CA ILE A 48 5.47 -1.12 -25.56
C ILE A 48 6.84 -1.72 -25.89
N PHE A 49 7.91 -1.06 -25.44
CA PHE A 49 9.30 -1.45 -25.75
C PHE A 49 10.04 -2.10 -24.57
N GLN A 50 9.39 -2.21 -23.42
CA GLN A 50 9.99 -2.81 -22.23
C GLN A 50 8.91 -3.50 -21.41
N LYS A 51 9.06 -4.81 -21.21
CA LYS A 51 8.17 -5.58 -20.35
C LYS A 51 8.27 -5.05 -18.91
N TYR A 52 7.12 -4.92 -18.25
CA TYR A 52 7.07 -4.66 -16.82
C TYR A 52 7.67 -5.83 -16.03
N GLU A 53 8.58 -5.51 -15.11
CA GLU A 53 9.13 -6.46 -14.15
C GLU A 53 8.74 -6.02 -12.74
N PRO A 54 7.93 -6.82 -12.01
CA PRO A 54 7.49 -6.46 -10.67
C PRO A 54 8.65 -6.55 -9.68
N ILE A 55 8.79 -5.51 -8.85
CA ILE A 55 9.84 -5.36 -7.84
C ILE A 55 9.18 -5.03 -6.51
N ILE A 56 9.53 -5.80 -5.48
CA ILE A 56 9.21 -5.49 -4.08
C ILE A 56 10.51 -5.61 -3.27
N ILE A 57 10.89 -4.53 -2.58
CA ILE A 57 12.10 -4.44 -1.76
C ILE A 57 11.70 -4.17 -0.32
N ILE A 58 12.24 -4.96 0.60
CA ILE A 58 12.10 -4.77 2.05
C ILE A 58 13.48 -4.43 2.61
N ALA A 59 13.63 -3.20 3.09
CA ALA A 59 14.89 -2.71 3.65
C ALA A 59 14.74 -2.40 5.14
N LEU A 60 15.64 -2.96 5.95
CA LEU A 60 15.74 -2.69 7.38
C LEU A 60 16.88 -1.70 7.63
N ASN A 61 16.58 -0.58 8.28
CA ASN A 61 17.59 0.37 8.75
C ASN A 61 17.64 0.33 10.28
N LYS A 62 18.68 -0.33 10.82
CA LYS A 62 18.85 -0.48 12.27
C LYS A 62 19.19 0.84 12.96
N GLU A 63 19.99 1.69 12.33
CA GLU A 63 20.39 3.00 12.90
C GLU A 63 19.20 3.93 13.07
N LYS A 64 18.32 3.97 12.06
CA LYS A 64 17.10 4.80 12.05
C LYS A 64 15.88 4.07 12.63
N GLN A 65 16.06 2.85 13.12
CA GLN A 65 15.01 1.95 13.61
C GLN A 65 13.79 1.94 12.69
N SER A 66 14.02 1.78 11.39
CA SER A 66 12.98 1.86 10.38
C SER A 66 12.94 0.67 9.43
N VAL A 67 11.73 0.40 8.94
CA VAL A 67 11.48 -0.57 7.87
C VAL A 67 10.93 0.19 6.69
N THR A 68 11.53 -0.04 5.52
CA THR A 68 11.05 0.49 4.24
C THR A 68 10.54 -0.66 3.39
N ILE A 69 9.32 -0.54 2.89
CA ILE A 69 8.77 -1.42 1.85
C ILE A 69 8.58 -0.57 0.61
N LEU A 70 9.21 -1.01 -0.48
CA LEU A 70 9.18 -0.35 -1.77
C LEU A 70 8.64 -1.30 -2.82
N ASP A 71 7.70 -0.82 -3.61
CA ASP A 71 7.20 -1.50 -4.80
C ASP A 71 7.17 -0.56 -6.00
N ASN A 72 7.20 -1.16 -7.20
CA ASN A 72 6.93 -0.48 -8.47
C ASN A 72 5.53 -0.84 -8.99
N GLY A 73 4.56 -0.99 -8.10
CA GLY A 73 3.17 -1.31 -8.45
C GLY A 73 2.42 -0.11 -9.02
N SER A 74 1.10 -0.27 -9.21
CA SER A 74 0.23 0.72 -9.85
C SER A 74 0.19 2.06 -9.13
N GLY A 75 0.54 2.05 -7.84
CA GLY A 75 0.52 3.19 -6.97
C GLY A 75 -0.90 3.68 -6.71
N MET A 76 -0.97 4.85 -6.08
CA MET A 76 -2.20 5.50 -5.68
C MET A 76 -2.08 6.99 -5.96
N ASN A 77 -3.17 7.56 -6.46
CA ASN A 77 -3.35 9.01 -6.48
C ASN A 77 -3.92 9.50 -5.15
N VAL A 78 -4.13 10.82 -5.03
CA VAL A 78 -4.64 11.44 -3.81
C VAL A 78 -6.02 10.92 -3.42
N GLU A 79 -6.89 10.65 -4.40
CA GLU A 79 -8.23 10.13 -4.14
C GLU A 79 -8.16 8.71 -3.58
N ILE A 80 -7.43 7.81 -4.26
CA ILE A 80 -7.28 6.42 -3.82
C ILE A 80 -6.66 6.36 -2.42
N LEU A 81 -5.60 7.16 -2.20
CA LEU A 81 -4.91 7.25 -0.92
C LEU A 81 -5.86 7.69 0.21
N LYS A 82 -6.61 8.78 0.01
CA LYS A 82 -7.48 9.33 1.07
C LYS A 82 -8.74 8.52 1.28
N LYS A 83 -9.34 8.00 0.21
CA LYS A 83 -10.64 7.34 0.24
C LYS A 83 -10.55 5.88 0.69
N TYR A 84 -9.50 5.18 0.28
CA TYR A 84 -9.35 3.75 0.52
C TYR A 84 -8.19 3.43 1.45
N PHE A 85 -6.97 3.90 1.14
CA PHE A 85 -5.80 3.49 1.93
C PHE A 85 -5.83 4.03 3.36
N LEU A 86 -6.14 5.31 3.56
CA LEU A 86 -6.18 5.94 4.89
C LEU A 86 -7.48 5.67 5.68
N ASN A 87 -8.52 5.11 5.04
CA ASN A 87 -9.81 4.86 5.66
C ASN A 87 -9.96 3.38 6.02
N VAL A 88 -10.35 3.13 7.27
CA VAL A 88 -10.51 1.78 7.80
C VAL A 88 -11.77 1.13 7.24
N GLY A 89 -11.66 -0.13 6.82
CA GLY A 89 -12.81 -0.95 6.39
C GLY A 89 -13.29 -0.65 4.98
N VAL A 90 -12.53 0.13 4.20
CA VAL A 90 -12.82 0.41 2.80
C VAL A 90 -11.63 -0.05 1.95
N SER A 91 -11.88 -0.88 0.93
CA SER A 91 -10.85 -1.33 -0.01
C SER A 91 -11.10 -0.77 -1.40
N TYR A 92 -10.04 -0.28 -2.06
CA TYR A 92 -10.08 0.18 -3.45
C TYR A 92 -10.48 -0.97 -4.39
N TYR A 93 -9.98 -2.18 -4.13
CA TYR A 93 -10.24 -3.35 -4.95
C TYR A 93 -11.69 -3.85 -4.88
N ASN A 94 -12.46 -3.42 -3.88
CA ASN A 94 -13.89 -3.68 -3.79
C ASN A 94 -14.75 -2.54 -4.36
N SER A 95 -14.13 -1.49 -4.89
CA SER A 95 -14.87 -0.32 -5.39
C SER A 95 -15.35 -0.51 -6.82
N ASP A 96 -16.48 0.11 -7.16
CA ASP A 96 -16.98 0.15 -8.54
C ASP A 96 -15.92 0.71 -9.50
N ALA A 97 -15.12 1.68 -9.05
CA ALA A 97 -14.04 2.27 -9.83
C ALA A 97 -12.95 1.25 -10.23
N TYR A 98 -12.72 0.22 -9.42
CA TYR A 98 -11.83 -0.88 -9.77
C TYR A 98 -12.54 -1.91 -10.66
N ASN A 99 -13.75 -2.33 -10.27
CA ASN A 99 -14.52 -3.35 -10.97
C ASN A 99 -14.87 -2.96 -12.43
N LEU A 100 -15.14 -1.67 -12.68
CA LEU A 100 -15.44 -1.16 -14.01
C LEU A 100 -14.24 -1.16 -14.96
N GLN A 101 -13.03 -1.40 -14.48
CA GLN A 101 -11.84 -1.50 -15.33
C GLN A 101 -11.76 -2.86 -16.06
N GLY A 102 -12.64 -3.81 -15.74
CA GLY A 102 -12.72 -5.10 -16.44
C GLY A 102 -11.46 -5.96 -16.28
N ARG A 103 -10.78 -5.83 -15.13
CA ARG A 103 -9.51 -6.51 -14.86
C ARG A 103 -9.68 -8.02 -14.67
N GLU A 104 -8.73 -8.80 -15.18
CA GLU A 104 -8.62 -10.23 -14.95
C GLU A 104 -8.01 -10.55 -13.58
N TYR A 105 -7.07 -9.72 -13.09
CA TYR A 105 -6.50 -9.94 -11.77
C TYR A 105 -7.51 -9.59 -10.67
N SER A 106 -7.68 -10.50 -9.71
CA SER A 106 -8.48 -10.28 -8.51
C SER A 106 -7.56 -10.13 -7.29
N PRO A 107 -7.42 -8.91 -6.73
CA PRO A 107 -6.60 -8.65 -5.56
C PRO A 107 -7.09 -9.40 -4.33
N ILE A 108 -6.18 -9.81 -3.46
CA ILE A 108 -6.52 -10.58 -2.25
C ILE A 108 -6.83 -9.65 -1.06
N GLY A 109 -6.28 -8.43 -1.06
CA GLY A 109 -6.47 -7.43 -0.01
C GLY A 109 -7.87 -6.78 0.00
N HIS A 110 -8.84 -7.38 0.71
CA HIS A 110 -10.23 -6.87 0.72
C HIS A 110 -10.64 -6.10 1.98
N TYR A 111 -9.92 -6.24 3.08
CA TYR A 111 -10.43 -5.81 4.39
C TYR A 111 -10.26 -4.32 4.70
N GLY A 112 -9.48 -3.57 3.91
CA GLY A 112 -9.28 -2.14 4.14
C GLY A 112 -8.57 -1.83 5.46
N ILE A 113 -7.69 -2.73 5.92
CA ILE A 113 -6.90 -2.58 7.14
C ILE A 113 -5.41 -2.36 6.87
N GLY A 114 -5.00 -2.26 5.60
CA GLY A 114 -3.59 -2.15 5.19
C GLY A 114 -2.82 -0.96 5.76
N PHE A 115 -3.50 0.14 6.07
CA PHE A 115 -2.87 1.26 6.76
C PHE A 115 -2.83 1.09 8.28
N LEU A 116 -3.83 0.44 8.88
CA LEU A 116 -3.81 0.09 10.30
C LEU A 116 -2.71 -0.94 10.61
N SER A 117 -2.41 -1.84 9.67
CA SER A 117 -1.34 -2.81 9.84
C SER A 117 0.05 -2.17 9.92
N CYS A 118 0.24 -1.01 9.28
CA CYS A 118 1.46 -0.21 9.44
C CYS A 118 1.61 0.29 10.88
N PHE A 119 0.51 0.69 11.53
CA PHE A 119 0.53 1.11 12.94
C PHE A 119 0.69 -0.06 13.94
N MET A 120 0.50 -1.31 13.52
CA MET A 120 0.90 -2.47 14.32
C MET A 120 2.42 -2.66 14.36
N LEU A 121 3.13 -2.15 13.36
CA LEU A 121 4.58 -2.31 13.19
C LEU A 121 5.39 -1.11 13.67
N SER A 122 4.82 0.08 13.53
CA SER A 122 5.52 1.34 13.75
C SER A 122 4.55 2.42 14.13
N ASP A 123 4.92 3.26 15.08
CA ASP A 123 4.02 4.30 15.52
C ASP A 123 3.99 5.50 14.54
N LYS A 124 5.02 5.78 13.74
CA LYS A 124 4.94 6.71 12.58
C LYS A 124 5.02 5.95 11.27
N VAL A 125 4.20 6.39 10.32
CA VAL A 125 4.07 5.83 8.99
C VAL A 125 4.21 6.97 7.99
N GLU A 126 5.13 6.82 7.04
CA GLU A 126 5.30 7.70 5.90
C GLU A 126 4.92 6.92 4.65
N VAL A 127 4.06 7.50 3.80
CA VAL A 127 3.69 6.91 2.53
C VAL A 127 4.02 7.89 1.43
N ARG A 128 4.80 7.45 0.45
CA ARG A 128 5.10 8.16 -0.79
C ARG A 128 4.65 7.27 -1.93
N THR A 129 3.85 7.78 -2.85
CA THR A 129 3.25 7.00 -3.93
C THR A 129 3.08 7.85 -5.18
N LYS A 130 3.17 7.22 -6.35
CA LYS A 130 2.88 7.82 -7.65
C LYS A 130 1.99 6.86 -8.41
N HIS A 131 0.81 7.32 -8.82
CA HIS A 131 -0.05 6.53 -9.70
C HIS A 131 0.53 6.51 -11.12
N ILE A 132 0.41 5.40 -11.83
CA ILE A 132 0.98 5.26 -13.19
C ILE A 132 0.47 6.34 -14.16
N GLU A 133 -0.82 6.67 -14.08
CA GLU A 133 -1.47 7.70 -14.91
C GLU A 133 -1.21 9.14 -14.45
N GLU A 134 -0.48 9.36 -13.34
CA GLU A 134 -0.25 10.70 -12.81
C GLU A 134 1.24 11.05 -12.78
N ASN A 135 1.57 12.26 -13.23
CA ASN A 135 2.93 12.78 -13.14
C ASN A 135 3.30 13.27 -11.72
N LYS A 136 2.34 13.33 -10.80
CA LYS A 136 2.53 13.89 -9.46
C LYS A 136 2.81 12.79 -8.43
N ILE A 137 3.84 13.01 -7.62
CA ILE A 137 4.09 12.20 -6.42
C ILE A 137 3.15 12.70 -5.31
N THR A 138 2.44 11.77 -4.70
CA THR A 138 1.63 11.98 -3.50
C THR A 138 2.39 11.48 -2.27
N GLN A 139 2.46 12.28 -1.21
CA GLN A 139 3.14 11.91 0.03
C GLN A 139 2.27 12.30 1.24
N THR A 140 2.22 11.43 2.25
CA THR A 140 1.58 11.68 3.54
C THR A 140 2.40 11.07 4.69
N SER A 141 2.27 11.63 5.89
CA SER A 141 2.95 11.14 7.09
C SER A 141 2.03 11.23 8.30
N HIS A 142 1.98 10.17 9.11
CA HIS A 142 1.14 10.06 10.30
C HIS A 142 1.96 9.55 11.50
N ILE A 143 1.72 10.06 12.73
CA ILE A 143 2.62 9.87 13.89
C ILE A 143 1.90 9.41 15.18
N LYS A 144 2.50 8.41 15.83
CA LYS A 144 2.42 8.02 17.25
C LYS A 144 3.82 7.81 17.93
N ASN A 145 4.95 7.76 17.17
CA ASN A 145 6.43 7.69 17.54
C ASN A 145 7.27 6.39 17.21
N GLY A 146 7.76 6.24 15.96
CA GLY A 146 8.56 5.13 15.37
C GLY A 146 8.53 5.29 13.82
N ILE A 147 9.38 4.74 12.93
CA ILE A 147 9.27 5.06 11.46
C ILE A 147 9.10 3.82 10.56
N CYS A 148 7.94 3.69 9.91
CA CYS A 148 7.67 2.80 8.78
C CYS A 148 7.52 3.66 7.52
N SER A 149 8.24 3.35 6.46
CA SER A 149 8.18 4.09 5.20
C SER A 149 7.69 3.18 4.07
N LEU A 150 6.58 3.53 3.47
CA LEU A 150 6.10 2.97 2.21
C LEU A 150 6.50 3.93 1.10
N LYS A 151 7.28 3.44 0.13
CA LYS A 151 7.70 4.25 -1.02
C LYS A 151 7.31 3.51 -2.28
N ASN A 152 6.45 4.08 -3.10
CA ASN A 152 6.26 3.64 -4.47
C ASN A 152 7.06 4.58 -5.38
N GLN A 153 8.00 3.98 -6.12
CA GLN A 153 8.88 4.65 -7.08
C GLN A 153 8.71 4.03 -8.46
N TYR A 154 8.18 4.84 -9.38
CA TYR A 154 8.39 4.68 -10.81
C TYR A 154 9.59 5.54 -11.22
N TYR A 155 10.73 4.93 -11.52
CA TYR A 155 11.88 5.60 -12.16
C TYR A 155 11.86 5.33 -13.67
N ARG A 156 11.82 6.42 -14.46
CA ARG A 156 12.69 6.54 -15.63
C ARG A 156 13.37 7.91 -15.56
N SER A 157 14.70 7.88 -15.65
CA SER A 157 15.52 8.98 -16.16
C SER A 157 15.17 9.26 -17.62
#